data_AF-A0A662Q3A3-F1
#
_entry.id   AF-A0A662Q3A3-F1
#
_cell.length_a   1.000
_cell.length_b   1.000
_cell.length_c   1.000
_cell.angle_alpha   90.00
_cell.angle_beta   90.00
_cell.angle_gamma   90.00
#
_symmetry.space_group_name_H-M   'P 1'
#
loop_
_entity.id
_entity.type
_entity.pdbx_description
1 polymer ?
#
loop_
_entity_poly.entity_id
_entity_poly.type
_entity_poly.pdbx_seq_one_letter_code
_entity_poly.pdbx_strand_id
1 'polypeptide(L)'
;MQAYRKIAYSAATASFLLSYIIHNPTLSKPIYSDIVSFWYRGFDLLRVPYIEVGFEYPPIAGFLTYLAAFLGSNVLSYYTVFSLIILAFYLILIEVVVRICAERSIGFEHVLIFLCLSPSMILYSIYNFDLIFASLLVASIYLLERGRLSSSALTFSLAALVKLVNLIALPFILTRIRGLRQQIRYLAISLSLFGAVNAILWIMNPAFIDETYFYHVKWGLENAWFLILFPDQESWGVAKLFSVILLVYGLLKIYVLDKVESFSQVFMVLAVFLLS
;
A
#
# COMPACT_ATOMS: atom_id res chain seq x y z
N MET A 1 -17.50 -20.56 -12.13
CA MET A 1 -16.47 -19.48 -12.10
C MET A 1 -16.96 -18.12 -12.56
N GLN A 2 -17.56 -17.98 -13.75
CA GLN A 2 -18.01 -16.67 -14.26
C GLN A 2 -19.09 -16.02 -13.38
N ALA A 3 -20.05 -16.79 -12.86
CA ALA A 3 -21.07 -16.29 -11.93
C ALA A 3 -20.45 -15.76 -10.63
N TYR A 4 -19.50 -16.49 -10.03
CA TYR A 4 -18.80 -16.06 -8.82
C TYR A 4 -18.00 -14.77 -9.01
N ARG A 5 -17.32 -14.60 -10.15
CA ARG A 5 -16.63 -13.34 -10.48
C ARG A 5 -17.58 -12.15 -10.52
N LYS A 6 -18.74 -12.30 -11.17
CA LYS A 6 -19.77 -11.26 -11.20
C LYS A 6 -20.22 -10.88 -9.80
N ILE A 7 -20.50 -11.88 -8.94
CA ILE A 7 -20.90 -11.64 -7.55
C ILE A 7 -19.82 -10.89 -6.77
N ALA A 8 -18.54 -11.30 -6.88
CA ALA A 8 -17.45 -10.61 -6.19
C ALA A 8 -17.27 -9.17 -6.66
N TYR A 9 -17.32 -8.91 -7.96
CA TYR A 9 -17.25 -7.54 -8.47
C TYR A 9 -18.43 -6.70 -7.99
N SER A 10 -19.65 -7.23 -8.04
CA SER A 10 -20.84 -6.52 -7.53
C SER A 10 -20.72 -6.21 -6.04
N ALA A 11 -20.30 -7.17 -5.22
CA ALA A 11 -20.11 -6.98 -3.78
C ALA A 11 -18.99 -5.96 -3.48
N ALA A 12 -17.84 -6.09 -4.17
CA ALA A 12 -16.73 -5.16 -4.03
C ALA A 12 -17.14 -3.73 -4.42
N THR A 13 -17.82 -3.56 -5.56
CA THR A 13 -18.32 -2.26 -6.00
C THR A 13 -19.35 -1.70 -5.04
N ALA A 14 -20.25 -2.52 -4.48
CA ALA A 14 -21.23 -2.05 -3.49
C ALA A 14 -20.55 -1.52 -2.21
N SER A 15 -19.58 -2.26 -1.66
CA SER A 15 -18.81 -1.81 -0.49
C SER A 15 -17.99 -0.55 -0.80
N PHE A 16 -17.37 -0.50 -1.99
CA PHE A 16 -16.63 0.65 -2.45
C PHE A 16 -17.53 1.89 -2.58
N LEU A 17 -18.73 1.75 -3.15
CA LEU A 17 -19.71 2.84 -3.28
C LEU A 17 -20.19 3.33 -1.91
N LEU A 18 -20.35 2.44 -0.94
CA LEU A 18 -20.68 2.84 0.42
C LEU A 18 -19.55 3.68 1.03
N SER A 19 -18.30 3.24 0.90
CA SER A 19 -17.10 4.02 1.30
C SER A 19 -17.05 5.38 0.58
N TYR A 20 -17.38 5.41 -0.71
CA TYR A 20 -17.48 6.64 -1.51
C TYR A 20 -18.50 7.63 -0.98
N ILE A 21 -19.66 7.15 -0.56
CA ILE A 21 -20.72 8.01 -0.06
C ILE A 21 -20.32 8.59 1.30
N ILE A 22 -19.85 7.76 2.24
CA ILE A 22 -19.57 8.21 3.63
C ILE A 22 -18.38 9.17 3.74
N HIS A 23 -17.43 9.11 2.79
CA HIS A 23 -16.27 10.00 2.73
C HIS A 23 -16.47 11.20 1.81
N ASN A 24 -17.65 11.35 1.19
CA ASN A 24 -17.88 12.37 0.18
C ASN A 24 -17.74 13.79 0.78
N PRO A 25 -16.92 14.68 0.18
CA PRO A 25 -16.63 16.01 0.73
C PRO A 25 -17.84 16.96 0.74
N THR A 26 -18.95 16.61 0.09
CA THR A 26 -20.19 17.41 0.08
C THR A 26 -21.09 17.14 1.29
N LEU A 27 -20.82 16.10 2.07
CA LEU A 27 -21.55 15.84 3.30
C LEU A 27 -21.24 16.91 4.36
N SER A 28 -22.21 17.19 5.24
CA SER A 28 -22.00 18.15 6.33
C SER A 28 -21.02 17.64 7.39
N LYS A 29 -20.91 16.32 7.56
CA LYS A 29 -19.99 15.63 8.48
C LYS A 29 -19.49 14.32 7.84
N PRO A 30 -18.61 14.41 6.82
CA PRO A 30 -18.05 13.21 6.21
C PRO A 30 -17.16 12.46 7.20
N ILE A 31 -17.07 11.15 7.05
CA ILE A 31 -16.02 10.38 7.73
C ILE A 31 -14.68 10.78 7.10
N TYR A 32 -13.65 10.93 7.94
CA TYR A 32 -12.33 11.35 7.50
C TYR A 32 -11.72 10.41 6.44
N SER A 33 -11.07 10.99 5.43
CA SER A 33 -10.18 10.29 4.49
C SER A 33 -8.98 11.17 4.19
N ASP A 34 -7.80 10.56 4.05
CA ASP A 34 -6.58 11.27 3.67
C ASP A 34 -6.74 11.91 2.29
N ILE A 35 -7.49 11.25 1.39
CA ILE A 35 -7.70 11.69 0.00
C ILE A 35 -8.24 13.12 -0.03
N VAL A 36 -9.32 13.41 0.71
CA VAL A 36 -9.91 14.76 0.76
C VAL A 36 -8.94 15.74 1.42
N SER A 37 -8.23 15.32 2.47
CA SER A 37 -7.21 16.14 3.14
C SER A 37 -6.11 16.58 2.17
N PHE A 38 -5.63 15.69 1.29
CA PHE A 38 -4.57 16.00 0.34
C PHE A 38 -4.93 17.15 -0.59
N TRP A 39 -6.19 17.28 -1.02
CA TRP A 39 -6.63 18.40 -1.88
C TRP A 39 -6.19 19.75 -1.33
N TYR A 40 -6.40 19.98 -0.03
CA TYR A 40 -6.10 21.25 0.64
C TYR A 40 -4.63 21.45 1.00
N ARG A 41 -3.77 20.48 0.70
CA ARG A 41 -2.32 20.56 0.94
C ARG A 41 -1.58 21.18 -0.25
N GLY A 42 -2.24 21.96 -1.09
CA GLY A 42 -1.67 22.64 -2.26
C GLY A 42 -1.96 21.96 -3.60
N PHE A 43 -2.64 20.81 -3.61
CA PHE A 43 -3.07 20.15 -4.84
C PHE A 43 -4.27 20.86 -5.49
N ASP A 44 -5.06 21.60 -4.72
CA ASP A 44 -6.08 22.55 -5.19
C ASP A 44 -5.50 23.66 -6.09
N LEU A 45 -4.22 23.97 -5.91
CA LEU A 45 -3.45 24.90 -6.74
C LEU A 45 -2.57 24.18 -7.79
N LEU A 46 -2.75 22.88 -7.98
CA LEU A 46 -1.94 22.03 -8.87
C LEU A 46 -0.43 22.11 -8.61
N ARG A 47 -0.02 22.20 -7.33
CA ARG A 47 1.40 22.12 -6.98
C ARG A 47 1.94 20.73 -7.25
N VAL A 48 3.07 20.66 -7.95
CA VAL A 48 3.74 19.41 -8.27
C VAL A 48 4.38 18.82 -7.00
N PRO A 49 4.00 17.60 -6.58
CA PRO A 49 4.53 17.00 -5.36
C PRO A 49 6.04 16.79 -5.48
N TYR A 50 6.73 16.87 -4.35
CA TYR A 50 8.18 16.73 -4.18
C TYR A 50 9.04 17.84 -4.80
N ILE A 51 8.46 18.73 -5.60
CA ILE A 51 9.15 19.86 -6.22
C ILE A 51 8.64 21.17 -5.63
N GLU A 52 7.32 21.37 -5.61
CA GLU A 52 6.68 22.60 -5.13
C GLU A 52 6.01 22.41 -3.77
N VAL A 53 5.72 21.16 -3.39
CA VAL A 53 5.13 20.81 -2.11
C VAL A 53 5.64 19.45 -1.62
N GLY A 54 6.04 19.38 -0.35
CA GLY A 54 6.44 18.14 0.29
C GLY A 54 5.27 17.17 0.46
N PHE A 55 5.53 15.88 0.25
CA PHE A 55 4.54 14.82 0.38
C PHE A 55 5.18 13.59 1.01
N GLU A 56 4.58 13.08 2.09
CA GLU A 56 5.14 12.02 2.95
C GLU A 56 5.07 10.63 2.32
N TYR A 57 4.24 10.45 1.30
CA TYR A 57 4.10 9.18 0.61
C TYR A 57 5.10 9.05 -0.56
N PRO A 58 5.48 7.82 -0.95
CA PRO A 58 6.38 7.59 -2.07
C PRO A 58 5.87 8.10 -3.44
N PRO A 59 6.77 8.27 -4.43
CA PRO A 59 6.53 9.05 -5.64
C PRO A 59 5.26 8.75 -6.44
N ILE A 60 4.86 7.48 -6.61
CA ILE A 60 3.63 7.14 -7.34
C ILE A 60 2.39 7.60 -6.57
N ALA A 61 2.39 7.56 -5.24
CA ALA A 61 1.26 8.06 -4.45
C ALA A 61 1.05 9.57 -4.67
N GLY A 62 2.12 10.36 -4.59
CA GLY A 62 2.06 11.79 -4.92
C GLY A 62 1.66 12.04 -6.37
N PHE A 63 2.20 11.28 -7.33
CA PHE A 63 1.81 11.38 -8.74
C PHE A 63 0.33 11.11 -8.97
N LEU A 64 -0.24 10.07 -8.35
CA LEU A 64 -1.67 9.76 -8.49
C LEU A 64 -2.55 10.83 -7.85
N THR A 65 -2.10 11.42 -6.74
CA THR A 65 -2.76 12.57 -6.09
C THR A 65 -2.77 13.77 -7.02
N TYR A 66 -1.61 14.11 -7.59
CA TYR A 66 -1.48 15.19 -8.57
C TYR A 66 -2.32 14.93 -9.82
N LEU A 67 -2.30 13.71 -10.36
CA LEU A 67 -3.08 13.34 -11.53
C LEU A 67 -4.58 13.49 -11.28
N ALA A 68 -5.06 13.05 -10.11
CA ALA A 68 -6.46 13.24 -9.73
C ALA A 68 -6.81 14.73 -9.60
N ALA A 69 -5.90 15.56 -9.07
CA ALA A 69 -6.12 17.00 -8.92
C ALA A 69 -6.11 17.71 -10.27
N PHE A 70 -5.18 17.35 -11.15
CA PHE A 70 -5.10 17.87 -12.51
C PHE A 70 -6.36 17.55 -13.33
N LEU A 71 -6.91 16.34 -13.19
CA LEU A 71 -8.15 15.94 -13.86
C LEU A 71 -9.41 16.47 -13.16
N GLY A 72 -9.30 16.86 -11.88
CA GLY A 72 -10.39 17.32 -11.03
C GLY A 72 -10.38 18.84 -10.87
N SER A 73 -11.37 19.53 -11.44
CA SER A 73 -11.52 20.99 -11.31
C SER A 73 -11.91 21.52 -9.93
N ASN A 74 -12.33 20.66 -9.00
CA ASN A 74 -12.70 21.01 -7.63
C ASN A 74 -12.59 19.78 -6.72
N VAL A 75 -12.76 19.96 -5.41
CA VAL A 75 -12.61 18.88 -4.42
C VAL A 75 -13.48 17.64 -4.73
N LEU A 76 -14.70 17.82 -5.24
CA LEU A 76 -15.61 16.71 -5.54
C LEU A 76 -15.14 15.93 -6.79
N SER A 77 -14.76 16.63 -7.86
CA SER A 77 -14.26 15.97 -9.07
C SER A 77 -12.90 15.32 -8.84
N TYR A 78 -11.99 15.97 -8.11
CA TYR A 78 -10.73 15.39 -7.62
C TYR A 78 -10.98 14.09 -6.84
N TYR A 79 -11.85 14.15 -5.82
CA TYR A 79 -12.22 13.01 -5.00
C TYR A 79 -12.80 11.86 -5.85
N THR A 80 -13.64 12.18 -6.83
CA THR A 80 -14.22 11.21 -7.76
C THR A 80 -13.15 10.55 -8.62
N VAL A 81 -12.25 11.32 -9.22
CA VAL A 81 -11.17 10.78 -10.06
C VAL A 81 -10.25 9.88 -9.24
N PHE A 82 -9.84 10.33 -8.05
CA PHE A 82 -9.01 9.53 -7.16
C PHE A 82 -9.71 8.23 -6.77
N SER A 83 -11.00 8.30 -6.43
CA SER A 83 -11.81 7.13 -6.11
C SER A 83 -11.88 6.14 -7.28
N LEU A 84 -12.04 6.60 -8.52
CA LEU A 84 -12.04 5.73 -9.69
C LEU A 84 -10.69 5.03 -9.91
N ILE A 85 -9.57 5.70 -9.61
CA ILE A 85 -8.24 5.09 -9.63
C ILE A 85 -8.19 3.96 -8.60
N ILE A 86 -8.61 4.21 -7.36
CA ILE A 86 -8.66 3.18 -6.31
C ILE A 86 -9.54 2.01 -6.74
N LEU A 87 -10.74 2.28 -7.26
CA LEU A 87 -11.67 1.25 -7.73
C LEU A 87 -11.02 0.35 -8.79
N ALA A 88 -10.29 0.94 -9.75
CA ALA A 88 -9.60 0.17 -10.78
C ALA A 88 -8.58 -0.81 -10.16
N PHE A 89 -7.74 -0.36 -9.22
CA PHE A 89 -6.81 -1.23 -8.50
C PHE A 89 -7.51 -2.24 -7.61
N TYR A 90 -8.61 -1.85 -6.97
CA TYR A 90 -9.39 -2.77 -6.15
C TYR A 90 -9.98 -3.91 -6.98
N LEU A 91 -10.52 -3.63 -8.17
CA LEU A 91 -11.02 -4.67 -9.08
C LEU A 91 -9.88 -5.59 -9.60
N ILE A 92 -8.68 -5.04 -9.83
CA ILE A 92 -7.49 -5.85 -10.14
C ILE A 92 -7.17 -6.79 -8.98
N LEU A 93 -7.16 -6.27 -7.74
CA LEU A 93 -6.94 -7.07 -6.53
C LEU A 93 -7.97 -8.21 -6.42
N ILE A 94 -9.27 -7.92 -6.61
CA ILE A 94 -10.33 -8.94 -6.63
C ILE A 94 -10.03 -10.01 -7.69
N GLU A 95 -9.73 -9.62 -8.93
CA GLU A 95 -9.47 -10.60 -10.00
C GLU A 95 -8.26 -11.48 -9.71
N VAL A 96 -7.17 -10.90 -9.19
CA VAL A 96 -5.97 -11.66 -8.83
C VAL A 96 -6.27 -12.63 -7.69
N VAL A 97 -6.95 -12.18 -6.63
CA VAL A 97 -7.29 -13.04 -5.49
C VAL A 97 -8.28 -14.15 -5.88
N VAL A 98 -9.28 -13.87 -6.70
CA VAL A 98 -10.20 -14.90 -7.21
C VAL A 98 -9.47 -15.97 -8.01
N ARG A 99 -8.45 -15.60 -8.80
CA ARG A 99 -7.60 -16.58 -9.51
C ARG A 99 -6.78 -17.42 -8.55
N ILE A 100 -6.14 -16.78 -7.57
CA ILE A 100 -5.36 -17.48 -6.52
C ILE A 100 -6.25 -18.48 -5.79
N CYS A 101 -7.45 -18.07 -5.34
CA CYS A 101 -8.39 -18.95 -4.65
C CYS A 101 -8.80 -20.14 -5.51
N ALA A 102 -9.11 -19.91 -6.79
CA ALA A 102 -9.48 -20.98 -7.71
C ALA A 102 -8.33 -21.98 -7.95
N GLU A 103 -7.11 -21.48 -8.11
CA GLU A 103 -5.91 -22.31 -8.31
C GLU A 103 -5.56 -23.14 -7.07
N ARG A 104 -5.94 -22.67 -5.89
CA ARG A 104 -5.64 -23.31 -4.59
C ARG A 104 -6.82 -24.03 -3.98
N SER A 105 -7.93 -24.13 -4.71
CA SER A 105 -9.19 -24.72 -4.23
C SER A 105 -9.69 -24.10 -2.90
N ILE A 106 -9.41 -22.80 -2.70
CA ILE A 106 -9.94 -22.02 -1.58
C ILE A 106 -11.35 -21.57 -1.93
N GLY A 107 -12.27 -21.70 -0.98
CA GLY A 107 -13.67 -21.35 -1.17
C GLY A 107 -13.87 -19.85 -1.45
N PHE A 108 -14.75 -19.57 -2.41
CA PHE A 108 -15.05 -18.22 -2.89
C PHE A 108 -15.62 -17.28 -1.82
N GLU A 109 -16.29 -17.85 -0.81
CA GLU A 109 -16.83 -17.15 0.34
C GLU A 109 -15.77 -16.33 1.10
N HIS A 110 -14.51 -16.77 1.09
CA HIS A 110 -13.42 -16.04 1.72
C HIS A 110 -13.13 -14.71 1.02
N VAL A 111 -13.22 -14.69 -0.31
CA VAL A 111 -13.09 -13.44 -1.09
C VAL A 111 -14.23 -12.49 -0.73
N LEU A 112 -15.46 -13.00 -0.67
CA LEU A 112 -16.60 -12.18 -0.29
C LEU A 112 -16.49 -11.62 1.12
N ILE A 113 -16.19 -12.46 2.10
CA ILE A 113 -16.18 -12.06 3.51
C ILE A 113 -15.02 -11.10 3.80
N PHE A 114 -13.80 -11.45 3.40
CA PHE A 114 -12.63 -10.70 3.81
C PHE A 114 -12.31 -9.52 2.91
N LEU A 115 -12.52 -9.68 1.60
CA LEU A 115 -12.06 -8.71 0.60
C LEU A 115 -13.18 -7.87 0.00
N CYS A 116 -14.44 -8.31 0.04
CA CYS A 116 -15.57 -7.52 -0.45
C CYS A 116 -16.38 -6.88 0.69
N LEU A 117 -16.79 -7.66 1.70
CA LEU A 117 -17.83 -7.28 2.65
C LEU A 117 -17.32 -7.05 4.08
N SER A 118 -16.01 -7.09 4.30
CA SER A 118 -15.47 -6.83 5.64
C SER A 118 -15.70 -5.37 6.05
N PRO A 119 -15.89 -5.08 7.35
CA PRO A 119 -16.08 -3.71 7.82
C PRO A 119 -14.97 -2.78 7.37
N SER A 120 -13.72 -3.25 7.34
CA SER A 120 -12.57 -2.48 6.88
C SER A 120 -12.68 -2.09 5.41
N MET A 121 -13.21 -2.97 4.54
CA MET A 121 -13.41 -2.65 3.13
C MET A 121 -14.58 -1.69 2.94
N ILE A 122 -15.67 -1.87 3.68
CA ILE A 122 -16.83 -0.96 3.62
C ILE A 122 -16.47 0.46 4.07
N LEU A 123 -15.70 0.57 5.15
CA LEU A 123 -15.31 1.86 5.69
C LEU A 123 -14.12 2.44 4.93
N TYR A 124 -13.01 1.72 4.85
CA TYR A 124 -11.71 2.28 4.47
C TYR A 124 -11.28 2.02 3.03
N SER A 125 -12.17 1.56 2.13
CA SER A 125 -11.81 1.42 0.70
C SER A 125 -11.33 2.75 0.10
N ILE A 126 -11.93 3.87 0.51
CA ILE A 126 -11.59 5.22 0.03
C ILE A 126 -11.04 6.04 1.18
N TYR A 127 -9.94 5.55 1.73
CA TYR A 127 -9.24 6.22 2.83
C TYR A 127 -7.91 6.83 2.37
N ASN A 128 -7.06 6.02 1.73
CA ASN A 128 -5.70 6.38 1.30
C ASN A 128 -5.26 5.50 0.09
N PHE A 129 -3.96 5.21 -0.02
CA PHE A 129 -3.36 4.38 -1.08
C PHE A 129 -3.39 2.86 -0.84
N ASP A 130 -4.02 2.35 0.24
CA ASP A 130 -3.88 0.96 0.68
C ASP A 130 -4.33 -0.08 -0.36
N LEU A 131 -5.45 0.13 -1.05
CA LEU A 131 -5.92 -0.81 -2.07
C LEU A 131 -5.05 -0.82 -3.32
N ILE A 132 -4.44 0.33 -3.67
CA ILE A 132 -3.49 0.43 -4.78
C ILE A 132 -2.23 -0.36 -4.43
N PHE A 133 -1.69 -0.13 -3.24
CA PHE A 133 -0.54 -0.86 -2.71
C PHE A 133 -0.80 -2.37 -2.63
N ALA A 134 -1.90 -2.78 -2.01
CA ALA A 134 -2.27 -4.18 -1.85
C ALA A 134 -2.46 -4.88 -3.20
N SER A 135 -3.12 -4.22 -4.16
CA SER A 135 -3.28 -4.74 -5.53
C SER A 135 -1.93 -5.02 -6.18
N LEU A 136 -1.00 -4.06 -6.14
CA LEU A 136 0.32 -4.20 -6.75
C LEU A 136 1.15 -5.29 -6.06
N LEU A 137 1.17 -5.32 -4.73
CA LEU A 137 1.94 -6.30 -3.99
C LEU A 137 1.42 -7.73 -4.20
N VAL A 138 0.11 -7.94 -4.11
CA VAL A 138 -0.50 -9.26 -4.34
C VAL A 138 -0.29 -9.71 -5.79
N ALA A 139 -0.43 -8.80 -6.77
CA ALA A 139 -0.12 -9.10 -8.16
C ALA A 139 1.36 -9.45 -8.36
N SER A 140 2.28 -8.78 -7.68
CA SER A 140 3.71 -9.08 -7.73
C SER A 140 4.01 -10.50 -7.23
N ILE A 141 3.46 -10.91 -6.09
CA ILE A 141 3.64 -12.26 -5.53
C ILE A 141 2.99 -13.29 -6.46
N TYR A 142 1.80 -13.01 -6.98
CA TYR A 142 1.13 -13.89 -7.95
C TYR A 142 1.99 -14.12 -9.22
N LEU A 143 2.59 -13.06 -9.76
CA LEU A 143 3.52 -13.17 -10.89
C LEU A 143 4.78 -13.97 -10.55
N LEU A 144 5.29 -13.84 -9.32
CA LEU A 144 6.43 -14.61 -8.83
C LEU A 144 6.13 -16.11 -8.81
N GLU A 145 4.99 -16.50 -8.22
CA GLU A 145 4.53 -17.89 -8.14
C GLU A 145 4.30 -18.51 -9.53
N ARG A 146 4.01 -17.68 -10.54
CA ARG A 146 3.90 -18.08 -11.95
C ARG A 146 5.24 -18.07 -12.71
N GLY A 147 6.37 -17.88 -12.02
CA GLY A 147 7.71 -17.84 -12.62
C GLY A 147 8.03 -16.59 -13.44
N ARG A 148 7.17 -15.56 -13.42
CA ARG A 148 7.34 -14.31 -14.17
C ARG A 148 8.19 -13.31 -13.38
N LEU A 149 9.45 -13.65 -13.15
CA LEU A 149 10.37 -12.93 -12.25
C LEU A 149 10.48 -11.42 -12.55
N SER A 150 10.74 -11.03 -13.80
CA SER A 150 10.91 -9.61 -14.15
C SER A 150 9.64 -8.80 -13.93
N SER A 151 8.48 -9.35 -14.34
CA SER A 151 7.19 -8.69 -14.14
C SER A 151 6.86 -8.56 -12.66
N SER A 152 7.12 -9.61 -11.88
CA SER A 152 6.96 -9.57 -10.42
C SER A 152 7.82 -8.47 -9.79
N ALA A 153 9.11 -8.40 -10.11
CA ALA A 153 10.04 -7.40 -9.58
C ALA A 153 9.64 -5.96 -9.97
N LEU A 154 9.20 -5.74 -11.22
CA LEU A 154 8.70 -4.44 -11.65
C LEU A 154 7.43 -4.04 -10.88
N THR A 155 6.45 -4.94 -10.76
CA THR A 155 5.24 -4.68 -9.98
C THR A 155 5.54 -4.47 -8.49
N PHE A 156 6.53 -5.17 -7.93
CA PHE A 156 7.01 -4.96 -6.57
C PHE A 156 7.60 -3.56 -6.39
N SER A 157 8.41 -3.11 -7.34
CA SER A 157 8.97 -1.75 -7.33
C SER A 157 7.87 -0.69 -7.42
N LEU A 158 6.84 -0.90 -8.24
CA LEU A 158 5.68 0.00 -8.30
C LEU A 158 4.95 0.05 -6.95
N ALA A 159 4.78 -1.09 -6.27
CA ALA A 159 4.19 -1.12 -4.93
C ALA A 159 5.04 -0.29 -3.93
N ALA A 160 6.38 -0.41 -3.99
CA ALA A 160 7.30 0.36 -3.14
C ALA A 160 7.23 1.88 -3.40
N LEU A 161 6.96 2.26 -4.65
CA LEU A 161 6.72 3.65 -5.03
C LEU A 161 5.31 4.15 -4.66
N VAL A 162 4.42 3.29 -4.15
CA VAL A 162 3.14 3.68 -3.54
C VAL A 162 3.23 3.71 -2.02
N LYS A 163 3.81 2.67 -1.39
CA LYS A 163 4.14 2.61 0.04
C LYS A 163 5.41 1.80 0.24
N LEU A 164 6.35 2.32 1.04
CA LEU A 164 7.67 1.70 1.26
C LEU A 164 7.64 0.37 1.99
N VAL A 165 6.56 0.11 2.72
CA VAL A 165 6.47 -1.01 3.66
C VAL A 165 6.80 -2.35 3.01
N ASN A 166 6.49 -2.57 1.72
CA ASN A 166 6.82 -3.85 1.08
C ASN A 166 8.33 -4.10 0.96
N LEU A 167 9.20 -3.08 0.99
CA LEU A 167 10.66 -3.29 0.91
C LEU A 167 11.18 -4.20 2.03
N ILE A 168 10.50 -4.22 3.19
CA ILE A 168 10.82 -5.13 4.30
C ILE A 168 10.60 -6.62 3.95
N ALA A 169 9.73 -6.90 2.98
CA ALA A 169 9.46 -8.25 2.48
C ALA A 169 10.47 -8.70 1.41
N LEU A 170 11.28 -7.79 0.85
CA LEU A 170 12.21 -8.11 -0.23
C LEU A 170 13.21 -9.22 0.12
N PRO A 171 13.89 -9.22 1.30
CA PRO A 171 14.80 -10.31 1.66
C PRO A 171 14.11 -11.68 1.71
N PHE A 172 12.87 -11.73 2.20
CA PHE A 172 12.08 -12.95 2.30
C PHE A 172 11.63 -13.45 0.92
N ILE A 173 11.25 -12.55 0.02
CA ILE A 173 10.93 -12.89 -1.36
C ILE A 173 12.16 -13.49 -2.07
N LEU A 174 13.35 -12.94 -1.85
CA LEU A 174 14.59 -13.46 -2.44
C LEU A 174 14.88 -14.91 -2.03
N THR A 175 14.54 -15.32 -0.80
CA THR A 175 14.70 -16.72 -0.37
C THR A 175 13.85 -17.71 -1.16
N ARG A 176 12.80 -17.25 -1.87
CA ARG A 176 11.95 -18.07 -2.73
C ARG A 176 12.52 -18.29 -4.12
N ILE A 177 13.44 -17.43 -4.53
CA ILE A 177 13.98 -17.44 -5.88
C ILE A 177 15.18 -18.39 -5.90
N ARG A 178 15.11 -19.43 -6.73
CA ARG A 178 16.19 -20.40 -6.87
C ARG A 178 17.34 -19.81 -7.70
N GLY A 179 18.53 -19.87 -7.13
CA GLY A 179 19.78 -19.48 -7.78
C GLY A 179 20.13 -18.01 -7.61
N LEU A 180 21.37 -17.75 -7.22
CA LEU A 180 21.90 -16.42 -6.93
C LEU A 180 21.73 -15.44 -8.09
N ARG A 181 21.93 -15.89 -9.33
CA ARG A 181 21.75 -15.04 -10.52
C ARG A 181 20.33 -14.49 -10.65
N GLN A 182 19.32 -15.31 -10.37
CA GLN A 182 17.91 -14.87 -10.44
C GLN A 182 17.54 -13.99 -9.24
N GLN A 183 18.10 -14.27 -8.06
CA GLN A 183 17.96 -13.41 -6.88
C GLN A 183 18.53 -12.01 -7.14
N ILE A 184 19.77 -11.92 -7.65
CA ILE A 184 20.41 -10.64 -8.02
C ILE A 184 19.59 -9.92 -9.09
N ARG A 185 19.11 -10.64 -10.11
CA ARG A 185 18.24 -10.06 -11.14
C ARG A 185 16.96 -9.47 -10.54
N TYR A 186 16.29 -10.20 -9.66
CA TYR A 186 15.07 -9.74 -9.01
C TYR A 186 15.31 -8.51 -8.14
N LEU A 187 16.37 -8.55 -7.32
CA LEU A 187 16.82 -7.43 -6.49
C LEU A 187 17.11 -6.20 -7.35
N ALA A 188 17.91 -6.36 -8.41
CA ALA A 188 18.30 -5.26 -9.30
C ALA A 188 17.09 -4.62 -9.98
N ILE A 189 16.13 -5.40 -10.49
CA ILE A 189 14.92 -4.86 -11.12
C ILE A 189 14.01 -4.17 -10.08
N SER A 190 13.87 -4.76 -8.90
CA SER A 190 13.02 -4.21 -7.82
C SER A 190 13.55 -2.87 -7.30
N LEU A 191 14.88 -2.71 -7.25
CA LEU A 191 15.51 -1.50 -6.77
C LEU A 191 15.82 -0.48 -7.87
N SER A 192 15.92 -0.88 -9.15
CA SER A 192 16.30 0.03 -10.22
C SER A 192 15.23 1.07 -10.51
N LEU A 193 13.96 0.67 -10.64
CA LEU A 193 12.88 1.61 -10.91
C LEU A 193 12.63 2.49 -9.68
N PHE A 194 12.58 1.90 -8.49
CA PHE A 194 12.48 2.65 -7.23
C PHE A 194 13.63 3.67 -7.10
N GLY A 195 14.87 3.22 -7.27
CA GLY A 195 16.06 4.06 -7.15
C GLY A 195 16.13 5.13 -8.22
N ALA A 196 15.76 4.84 -9.47
CA ALA A 196 15.79 5.80 -10.56
C ALA A 196 14.81 6.96 -10.33
N VAL A 197 13.56 6.67 -9.96
CA VAL A 197 12.56 7.71 -9.67
C VAL A 197 13.01 8.57 -8.50
N ASN A 198 13.50 7.95 -7.42
CA ASN A 198 14.00 8.66 -6.25
C ASN A 198 15.25 9.50 -6.54
N ALA A 199 16.18 8.99 -7.35
CA ALA A 199 17.38 9.71 -7.74
C ALA A 199 17.04 10.95 -8.58
N ILE A 200 16.09 10.83 -9.52
CA ILE A 200 15.62 11.95 -10.32
C ILE A 200 15.01 13.03 -9.41
N LEU A 201 14.12 12.65 -8.50
CA LEU A 201 13.50 13.61 -7.57
C LEU A 201 14.52 14.26 -6.63
N TRP A 202 15.49 13.50 -6.13
CA TRP A 202 16.57 14.04 -5.31
C TRP A 202 17.46 15.03 -6.07
N ILE A 203 17.76 14.77 -7.35
CA ILE A 203 18.49 15.70 -8.21
C ILE A 203 17.70 17.00 -8.42
N MET A 204 16.37 16.91 -8.56
CA MET A 204 15.49 18.07 -8.75
C MET A 204 15.27 18.86 -7.46
N ASN A 205 15.10 18.18 -6.34
CA ASN A 205 14.90 18.75 -5.02
C ASN A 205 15.52 17.84 -3.94
N PRO A 206 16.73 18.15 -3.42
CA PRO A 206 17.35 17.33 -2.38
C PRO A 206 16.54 17.22 -1.08
N ALA A 207 15.71 18.22 -0.75
CA ALA A 207 14.86 18.22 0.44
C ALA A 207 13.75 17.15 0.38
N PHE A 208 13.44 16.62 -0.81
CA PHE A 208 12.50 15.50 -1.03
C PHE A 208 12.74 14.33 -0.08
N ILE A 209 14.02 13.97 0.17
CA ILE A 209 14.36 12.85 1.04
C ILE A 209 13.92 13.12 2.48
N ASP A 210 14.12 14.35 2.97
CA ASP A 210 13.69 14.75 4.30
C ASP A 210 12.16 14.81 4.43
N GLU A 211 11.50 15.40 3.43
CA GLU A 211 10.05 15.61 3.39
C GLU A 211 9.25 14.32 3.17
N THR A 212 9.85 13.31 2.53
CA THR A 212 9.18 12.04 2.22
C THR A 212 9.59 10.94 3.19
N TYR A 213 10.89 10.71 3.36
CA TYR A 213 11.40 9.52 4.04
C TYR A 213 11.73 9.75 5.50
N PHE A 214 12.25 10.93 5.85
CA PHE A 214 12.49 11.26 7.26
C PHE A 214 11.29 11.89 7.95
N TYR A 215 10.23 12.24 7.22
CA TYR A 215 9.00 12.80 7.78
C TYR A 215 8.45 11.91 8.89
N HIS A 216 8.21 10.62 8.61
CA HIS A 216 7.65 9.70 9.61
C HIS A 216 8.62 9.35 10.75
N VAL A 217 9.94 9.45 10.53
CA VAL A 217 10.92 9.30 11.60
C VAL A 217 10.80 10.45 12.60
N LYS A 218 10.55 11.67 12.10
CA LYS A 218 10.39 12.90 12.88
C LYS A 218 8.95 13.07 13.42
N TRP A 219 7.97 12.45 12.77
CA TRP A 219 6.56 12.51 13.14
C TRP A 219 6.27 11.86 14.50
N GLY A 220 5.14 12.22 15.08
CA GLY A 220 4.63 11.62 16.31
C GLY A 220 4.27 10.15 16.14
N LEU A 221 4.09 9.44 17.26
CA LEU A 221 3.50 8.10 17.25
C LEU A 221 1.98 8.23 17.35
N GLU A 222 1.28 7.75 16.33
CA GLU A 222 -0.18 7.72 16.28
C GLU A 222 -0.66 6.29 16.07
N ASN A 223 -1.80 5.94 16.67
CA ASN A 223 -2.49 4.67 16.45
C ASN A 223 -1.68 3.39 16.74
N ALA A 224 -0.60 3.50 17.52
CA ALA A 224 0.17 2.36 18.00
C ALA A 224 -0.46 1.79 19.29
N TRP A 225 -0.75 0.49 19.32
CA TRP A 225 -1.39 -0.17 20.46
C TRP A 225 -0.55 -0.09 21.75
N PHE A 226 0.77 -0.02 21.62
CA PHE A 226 1.70 0.08 22.75
C PHE A 226 1.81 1.51 23.32
N LEU A 227 1.11 2.51 22.76
CA LEU A 227 1.05 3.86 23.35
C LEU A 227 0.45 3.84 24.77
N ILE A 228 -0.33 2.82 25.14
CA ILE A 228 -0.77 2.63 26.53
C ILE A 228 0.39 2.46 27.51
N LEU A 229 1.55 1.97 27.04
CA LEU A 229 2.78 1.81 27.83
C LEU A 229 3.69 3.05 27.76
N PHE A 230 3.45 3.94 26.78
CA PHE A 230 4.24 5.13 26.49
C PHE A 230 3.31 6.33 26.22
N PRO A 231 2.54 6.77 27.24
CA PRO A 231 1.45 7.71 27.04
C PRO A 231 1.93 9.13 26.70
N ASP A 232 3.11 9.52 27.18
CA ASP A 232 3.62 10.88 27.05
C ASP A 232 4.56 11.05 25.86
N GLN A 233 4.53 12.22 25.23
CA GLN A 233 5.40 12.53 24.07
C GLN A 233 6.90 12.39 24.38
N GLU A 234 7.30 12.67 25.62
CA GLU A 234 8.69 12.49 26.07
C GLU A 234 9.15 11.02 26.00
N SER A 235 8.20 10.07 26.09
CA SER A 235 8.47 8.64 26.02
C SER A 235 8.47 8.07 24.60
N TRP A 236 8.11 8.86 23.58
CA TRP A 236 7.97 8.39 22.20
C TRP A 236 9.28 7.92 21.57
N GLY A 237 10.42 8.46 22.00
CA GLY A 237 11.73 7.95 21.58
C GLY A 237 11.94 6.49 22.01
N VAL A 238 11.54 6.17 23.24
CA VAL A 238 11.61 4.80 23.79
C VAL A 238 10.58 3.90 23.10
N ALA A 239 9.38 4.40 22.85
CA ALA A 239 8.33 3.67 22.13
C ALA A 239 8.74 3.31 20.69
N LYS A 240 9.43 4.21 19.97
CA LYS A 240 10.01 3.93 18.65
C LYS A 240 11.11 2.86 18.72
N LEU A 241 11.95 2.88 19.75
CA LEU A 241 12.95 1.83 19.96
C LEU A 241 12.28 0.47 20.26
N PHE A 242 11.25 0.47 21.11
CA PHE A 242 10.44 -0.72 21.41
C PHE A 242 9.82 -1.32 20.13
N SER A 243 9.25 -0.46 19.28
CA SER A 243 8.75 -0.82 17.95
C SER A 243 9.81 -1.51 17.09
N VAL A 244 11.01 -0.92 16.96
CA VAL A 244 12.12 -1.54 16.21
C VAL A 244 12.53 -2.90 16.78
N ILE A 245 12.54 -3.06 18.11
CA ILE A 245 12.85 -4.34 18.75
C ILE A 245 11.78 -5.39 18.42
N LEU A 246 10.50 -5.04 18.50
CA LEU A 246 9.40 -5.93 18.12
C LEU A 246 9.48 -6.33 16.65
N LEU A 247 9.77 -5.37 15.78
CA LEU A 247 9.94 -5.59 14.34
C LEU A 247 11.07 -6.60 14.09
N VAL A 248 12.27 -6.36 14.62
CA VAL A 248 13.42 -7.24 14.46
C VAL A 248 13.13 -8.64 15.01
N TYR A 249 12.53 -8.73 16.20
CA TYR A 249 12.15 -10.01 16.80
C TYR A 249 11.16 -10.78 15.93
N GLY A 250 10.10 -10.12 15.45
CA GLY A 250 9.09 -10.74 14.58
C GLY A 250 9.66 -11.20 13.24
N LEU A 251 10.52 -10.38 12.61
CA LEU A 251 11.18 -10.75 11.36
C LEU A 251 12.16 -11.93 11.54
N LEU A 252 12.92 -11.97 12.64
CA LEU A 252 13.78 -13.10 12.97
C LEU A 252 12.98 -14.38 13.18
N LYS A 253 11.82 -14.29 13.86
CA LYS A 253 10.90 -15.42 14.00
C LYS A 253 10.45 -15.93 12.64
N ILE A 254 10.03 -15.05 11.73
CA ILE A 254 9.62 -15.44 10.38
C ILE A 254 10.78 -16.04 9.58
N TYR A 255 11.99 -15.52 9.74
CA TYR A 255 13.18 -16.04 9.05
C TYR A 255 13.52 -17.47 9.47
N VAL A 256 13.34 -17.80 10.75
CA VAL A 256 13.59 -19.15 11.31
C VAL A 256 12.44 -20.12 11.02
N LEU A 257 11.26 -19.64 10.61
CA LEU A 257 10.15 -20.52 10.22
C LEU A 257 10.47 -21.22 8.89
N ASP A 258 10.73 -22.51 8.97
CA ASP A 258 10.86 -23.36 7.79
C ASP A 258 9.52 -23.50 7.03
N LYS A 259 9.60 -23.45 5.70
CA LYS A 259 8.54 -23.88 4.76
C LYS A 259 7.18 -23.20 4.87
N VAL A 260 7.15 -21.90 5.16
CA VAL A 260 5.94 -21.09 4.97
C VAL A 260 5.64 -20.98 3.47
N GLU A 261 4.41 -20.73 3.06
CA GLU A 261 4.05 -20.45 1.66
C GLU A 261 4.17 -18.94 1.35
N SER A 262 4.46 -18.53 0.10
CA SER A 262 4.91 -17.15 -0.21
C SER A 262 3.93 -16.05 0.19
N PHE A 263 2.62 -16.22 -0.06
CA PHE A 263 1.62 -15.23 0.36
C PHE A 263 1.55 -15.12 1.88
N SER A 264 1.57 -16.27 2.57
CA SER A 264 1.56 -16.32 4.03
C SER A 264 2.81 -15.67 4.64
N GLN A 265 3.98 -15.86 4.03
CA GLN A 265 5.23 -15.24 4.50
C GLN A 265 5.19 -13.72 4.35
N VAL A 266 4.76 -13.21 3.19
CA VAL A 266 4.64 -11.75 3.00
C VAL A 266 3.58 -11.17 3.94
N PHE A 267 2.45 -11.84 4.11
CA PHE A 267 1.43 -11.44 5.08
C PHE A 267 2.01 -11.34 6.50
N MET A 268 2.74 -12.35 6.97
CA MET A 268 3.35 -12.31 8.30
C MET A 268 4.37 -11.17 8.44
N VAL A 269 5.19 -10.93 7.40
CA VAL A 269 6.17 -9.83 7.41
C VAL A 269 5.46 -8.47 7.55
N LEU A 270 4.38 -8.25 6.80
CA LEU A 270 3.59 -7.03 6.90
C LEU A 270 2.82 -6.93 8.23
N ALA A 271 2.31 -8.05 8.75
CA ALA A 271 1.63 -8.09 10.04
C ALA A 271 2.59 -7.74 11.18
N VAL A 272 3.83 -8.24 11.14
CA VAL A 272 4.88 -7.86 12.08
C VAL A 272 5.15 -6.37 12.00
N PHE A 273 5.25 -5.78 10.80
CA PHE A 273 5.42 -4.34 10.64
C PHE A 273 4.25 -3.52 11.20
N LEU A 274 3.00 -3.98 11.03
CA LEU A 274 1.82 -3.27 11.55
C LEU A 274 1.67 -3.39 13.07
N LEU A 275 2.20 -4.46 13.66
CA LEU A 275 2.12 -4.73 15.11
C LEU A 275 3.34 -4.20 15.87
N SER A 276 4.41 -3.84 15.17
CA SER A 276 5.62 -3.22 15.72
C SER A 276 5.49 -1.71 15.70
#